data_AF-A0A9Q0UGK7-F1
#
_entry.id   AF-A0A9Q0UGK7-F1
#
_cell.length_a   1.000
_cell.length_b   1.000
_cell.length_c   1.000
_cell.angle_alpha   90.00
_cell.angle_beta   90.00
_cell.angle_gamma   90.00
#
_symmetry.space_group_name_H-M   'P 1'
#
loop_
_entity.id
_entity.type
_entity.pdbx_description
1 polymer ?
#
loop_
_entity_poly.entity_id
_entity_poly.type
_entity_poly.pdbx_seq_one_letter_code
_entity_poly.pdbx_strand_id
1 'polypeptide(L)'
;MPDITENTGYTVAFVNLYNAGRKEEDPLKDIKDPREFLATSLAKLSALSPGRFPQIISENLDPANQAALHQICSAYNCPVV
;
A
#
# COMPACT_ATOMS: atom_id res chain seq x y z
N MET A 1 8.03 8.27 34.85
CA MET A 1 6.68 8.58 35.37
C MET A 1 6.62 10.09 35.58
N PRO A 2 5.69 10.82 34.97
CA PRO A 2 5.41 12.19 35.40
C PRO A 2 4.36 12.19 36.51
N ASP A 3 4.64 12.97 37.55
CA ASP A 3 3.80 13.17 38.74
C ASP A 3 2.53 13.96 38.41
N ILE A 4 1.38 13.32 38.68
CA ILE A 4 0.05 13.87 38.46
C ILE A 4 -0.44 14.42 39.79
N THR A 5 -0.02 15.64 40.13
CA THR A 5 -0.56 16.38 41.28
C THR A 5 -1.92 16.97 40.92
N GLU A 6 -2.96 16.38 41.52
CA GLU A 6 -4.06 17.10 42.17
C GLU A 6 -4.95 17.98 41.27
N ASN A 7 -5.86 17.35 40.52
CA ASN A 7 -7.17 17.93 40.23
C ASN A 7 -8.20 16.82 39.98
N THR A 8 -8.80 16.34 41.08
CA THR A 8 -9.57 15.09 41.24
C THR A 8 -10.96 15.09 40.56
N GLY A 9 -11.11 15.71 39.39
CA GLY A 9 -12.39 15.72 38.65
C GLY A 9 -12.28 15.93 37.14
N TYR A 10 -11.24 16.61 36.65
CA TYR A 10 -11.07 16.92 35.22
C TYR A 10 -10.24 15.87 34.45
N THR A 11 -9.58 14.96 35.15
CA THR A 11 -8.62 14.02 34.53
C THR A 11 -9.31 12.86 33.80
N VAL A 12 -10.55 12.49 34.16
CA VAL A 12 -11.25 11.34 33.53
C VAL A 12 -11.61 11.63 32.07
N ALA A 13 -11.89 12.89 31.72
CA ALA A 13 -12.21 13.29 30.36
C ALA A 13 -10.99 13.31 29.43
N PHE A 14 -9.80 13.64 29.95
CA PHE A 14 -8.55 13.63 29.18
C PHE A 14 -8.02 12.21 28.90
N VAL A 15 -8.27 11.26 29.81
CA VAL A 15 -7.87 9.85 29.59
C VAL A 15 -8.69 9.21 28.45
N ASN A 16 -9.96 9.60 28.27
CA ASN A 16 -10.77 9.15 27.13
C ASN A 16 -10.41 9.82 25.80
N LEU A 17 -9.74 10.97 25.80
CA LEU A 17 -9.23 11.62 24.59
C LEU A 17 -7.88 11.07 24.12
N TYR A 18 -7.12 10.39 24.99
CA TYR A 18 -5.89 9.71 24.59
C TYR A 18 -6.17 8.52 23.65
N ASN A 19 -7.33 7.88 23.81
CA ASN A 19 -7.82 6.81 22.92
C ASN A 19 -8.76 7.29 21.80
N ALA A 20 -9.04 8.61 21.73
CA ALA A 20 -9.78 9.23 20.63
C ALA A 20 -8.89 9.54 19.41
N GLY A 21 -7.60 9.22 19.48
CA GLY A 21 -6.76 9.11 18.30
C GLY A 21 -7.35 8.04 17.41
N ARG A 22 -7.91 8.45 16.25
CA ARG A 22 -8.36 7.54 15.19
C ARG A 22 -7.37 6.38 15.10
N LYS A 23 -7.86 5.14 15.30
CA LYS A 23 -7.07 3.97 14.92
C LYS A 23 -6.77 4.17 13.43
N GLU A 24 -5.50 4.36 13.09
CA GLU A 24 -5.03 4.24 11.72
C GLU A 24 -5.25 2.79 11.32
N GLU A 25 -6.48 2.51 10.89
CA GLU A 25 -6.81 1.27 10.27
C GLU A 25 -6.32 1.34 8.84
N ASP A 26 -5.42 0.43 8.50
CA ASP A 26 -4.98 0.24 7.14
C ASP A 26 -6.22 0.01 6.25
N PRO A 27 -6.43 0.82 5.20
CA PRO A 27 -7.53 0.60 4.26
C PRO A 27 -7.35 -0.66 3.40
N LEU A 28 -6.16 -1.26 3.40
CA LEU A 28 -5.75 -2.36 2.53
C LEU A 28 -5.29 -3.61 3.32
N LYS A 29 -5.92 -3.89 4.47
CA LYS A 29 -5.61 -5.06 5.32
C LYS A 29 -5.67 -6.40 4.59
N ASP A 30 -6.45 -6.50 3.52
CA ASP A 30 -6.61 -7.74 2.76
C ASP A 30 -5.41 -8.05 1.86
N ILE A 31 -4.52 -7.07 1.61
CA ILE A 31 -3.32 -7.25 0.80
C ILE A 31 -2.24 -7.92 1.64
N LYS A 32 -2.10 -9.24 1.48
CA LYS A 32 -1.06 -10.02 2.16
C LYS A 32 0.31 -9.85 1.53
N ASP A 33 0.37 -9.84 0.19
CA ASP A 33 1.60 -9.62 -0.56
C ASP A 33 1.43 -8.41 -1.49
N PRO A 34 2.15 -7.30 -1.24
CA PRO A 34 2.04 -6.10 -2.07
C PRO A 34 2.56 -6.33 -3.49
N ARG A 35 3.49 -7.25 -3.71
CA ARG A 35 4.06 -7.53 -5.03
C ARG A 35 3.08 -8.32 -5.89
N GLU A 36 2.40 -9.29 -5.30
CA GLU A 36 1.33 -10.04 -5.96
C GLU A 36 0.18 -9.11 -6.37
N PHE A 37 -0.25 -8.24 -5.46
CA PHE A 37 -1.34 -7.30 -5.72
C PHE A 37 -0.98 -6.33 -6.85
N LEU A 38 0.25 -5.82 -6.87
CA LEU A 38 0.75 -4.97 -7.95
C LEU A 38 0.77 -5.70 -9.29
N ALA A 39 1.35 -6.91 -9.34
CA ALA A 39 1.43 -7.71 -10.57
C ALA A 39 0.04 -8.01 -11.14
N THR A 40 -0.88 -8.43 -10.26
CA THR A 40 -2.26 -8.78 -10.63
C THR A 40 -3.05 -7.57 -11.12
N SER A 41 -2.93 -6.43 -10.43
CA SER A 41 -3.64 -5.21 -10.79
C SER A 41 -3.11 -4.65 -12.11
N LEU A 42 -1.78 -4.67 -12.31
CA LEU A 42 -1.16 -4.24 -13.55
C LEU A 42 -1.58 -5.11 -14.73
N ALA A 43 -1.57 -6.44 -14.58
CA ALA A 43 -1.98 -7.36 -15.64
C ALA A 43 -3.46 -7.18 -16.02
N LYS A 44 -4.35 -7.00 -15.04
CA LYS A 44 -5.77 -6.68 -15.29
C LYS A 44 -5.93 -5.38 -16.07
N LEU A 45 -5.17 -4.35 -15.71
CA LEU A 45 -5.20 -3.05 -16.36
C LEU A 45 -4.66 -3.13 -17.80
N SER A 46 -3.55 -3.85 -17.99
CA SER A 46 -2.99 -4.15 -19.32
C SER A 46 -4.00 -4.86 -20.22
N ALA A 47 -4.71 -5.86 -19.68
CA ALA A 47 -5.74 -6.60 -20.42
C ALA A 47 -6.91 -5.72 -20.90
N LEU A 48 -7.23 -4.63 -20.19
CA LEU A 48 -8.25 -3.66 -20.59
C LEU A 48 -7.78 -2.72 -21.72
N SER A 49 -6.48 -2.63 -21.98
CA SER A 49 -5.88 -1.70 -22.93
C SER A 49 -4.60 -2.30 -23.52
N PRO A 50 -4.76 -3.35 -24.35
CA PRO A 50 -3.63 -4.12 -24.85
C PRO A 50 -2.66 -3.25 -25.65
N GLY A 51 -1.35 -3.50 -25.47
CA GLY A 51 -0.27 -2.84 -26.20
C GLY A 51 0.11 -1.43 -25.70
N ARG A 52 -0.72 -0.78 -24.88
CA ARG A 52 -0.43 0.57 -24.36
C ARG A 52 0.56 0.56 -23.20
N PHE A 53 0.38 -0.35 -22.25
CA PHE A 53 1.22 -0.43 -21.06
C PHE A 53 2.65 -0.92 -21.32
N PRO A 54 2.87 -1.92 -22.20
CA PRO A 54 4.23 -2.31 -22.59
C PRO A 54 5.06 -1.15 -23.17
N GLN A 55 4.47 -0.32 -24.03
CA GLN A 55 5.14 0.85 -24.61
C GLN A 55 5.51 1.88 -23.54
N ILE A 56 4.55 2.25 -22.68
CA ILE A 56 4.78 3.24 -21.62
C ILE A 56 5.88 2.77 -20.65
N ILE A 57 5.88 1.49 -20.27
CA ILE A 57 6.90 0.91 -19.40
C ILE A 57 8.28 0.97 -20.07
N SER A 58 8.35 0.67 -21.37
CA SER A 58 9.61 0.70 -22.11
C SER A 58 10.20 2.11 -22.24
N GLU A 59 9.35 3.14 -22.35
CA GLU A 59 9.76 4.53 -22.59
C GLU A 59 10.02 5.33 -21.31
N ASN A 60 9.32 5.04 -20.21
CA ASN A 60 9.30 5.89 -19.02
C ASN A 60 10.00 5.28 -17.80
N LEU A 61 10.32 3.99 -17.83
CA LEU A 61 10.89 3.29 -16.68
C LEU A 61 12.38 3.03 -16.91
N ASP A 62 13.20 3.22 -15.87
CA ASP A 62 14.62 2.87 -15.96
C ASP A 62 14.83 1.38 -16.25
N PRO A 63 15.88 0.99 -17.00
CA PRO A 63 16.11 -0.41 -17.37
C PRO A 63 16.20 -1.37 -16.18
N ALA A 64 16.75 -0.92 -15.05
CA ALA A 64 16.80 -1.71 -13.82
C ALA A 64 15.41 -1.98 -13.24
N ASN A 65 14.51 -0.99 -13.30
CA ASN A 65 13.14 -1.10 -12.82
C ASN A 65 12.28 -1.93 -13.79
N GLN A 66 12.54 -1.86 -15.10
CA GLN A 66 11.90 -2.73 -16.09
C GLN A 66 12.23 -4.21 -15.81
N ALA A 67 13.50 -4.53 -15.56
CA ALA A 67 13.91 -5.89 -15.24
C ALA A 67 13.26 -6.40 -13.94
N ALA A 68 13.22 -5.56 -12.90
CA ALA A 68 12.55 -5.90 -11.64
C ALA A 68 11.04 -6.13 -11.82
N LEU A 69 10.37 -5.29 -12.61
CA LEU A 69 8.96 -5.44 -12.94
C LEU A 69 8.69 -6.75 -13.69
N HIS A 70 9.53 -7.07 -14.68
CA HIS A 70 9.44 -8.34 -15.42
C HIS A 70 9.65 -9.56 -14.52
N GLN A 71 10.57 -9.50 -13.55
CA GLN A 71 10.76 -10.56 -12.56
C GLN A 71 9.54 -10.73 -11.65
N ILE A 72 8.91 -9.63 -11.24
CA ILE A 72 7.69 -9.69 -10.43
C ILE A 72 6.55 -10.29 -11.26
N CYS A 73 6.33 -9.81 -12.49
CA CYS A 73 5.31 -10.33 -13.39
C CYS A 73 5.49 -11.82 -13.69
N SER A 74 6.73 -12.30 -13.86
CA SER A 74 7.01 -13.73 -14.08
C SER A 74 6.82 -14.56 -12.82
N ALA A 75 7.20 -14.06 -11.64
CA ALA A 75 7.02 -14.76 -10.37
C ALA A 75 5.55 -15.06 -10.05
N TYR A 76 4.64 -14.14 -10.39
CA TYR A 76 3.19 -14.30 -10.16
C TYR A 76 2.42 -14.70 -11.43
N ASN A 77 3.12 -15.11 -12.50
CA ASN A 77 2.55 -15.57 -13.78
C ASN A 77 1.50 -14.60 -14.40
N CYS A 78 1.75 -13.30 -14.25
CA CYS A 78 0.87 -12.20 -14.67
C CYS A 78 1.53 -11.40 -15.81
N PRO A 79 1.35 -11.79 -17.09
CA PRO A 79 1.95 -11.09 -18.21
C PRO A 79 1.27 -9.72 -18.44
N VAL A 80 2.09 -8.70 -18.71
CA VAL A 80 1.64 -7.37 -19.14
C VAL A 80 1.48 -7.41 -20.67
N VAL A 81 0.24 -7.38 -21.15
CA VAL A 81 -0.16 -7.49 -22.58
C VAL A 81 -0.52 -6.14 -23.19
#